data_AF-A0A0C2S677-F1
#
_entry.id   AF-A0A0C2S677-F1
#
_cell.length_a   1.000
_cell.length_b   1.000
_cell.length_c   1.000
_cell.angle_alpha   90.00
_cell.angle_beta   90.00
_cell.angle_gamma   90.00
#
_symmetry.space_group_name_H-M   'P 1'
#
loop_
_entity.id
_entity.type
_entity.pdbx_description
1 polymer ?
#
loop_
_entity_poly.entity_id
_entity_poly.type
_entity_poly.pdbx_seq_one_letter_code
_entity_poly.pdbx_strand_id
1 'polypeptide(L)'
;MTEIDGLITVKNHIGSEILTIDGRPLSKMFSDFNGKTITLHIDCGSVLSKAFKGTAEVFYFEGTQEFHRGTKYVNAFFIEDDDILEHLIKLEGKKLRLTASID
;
A
#
# COMPACT_ATOMS: atom_id res chain seq x y z
N MET A 1 -3.59 5.11 15.34
CA MET A 1 -4.46 4.18 14.60
C MET A 1 -4.86 4.88 13.32
N THR A 2 -4.74 4.20 12.17
CA THR A 2 -5.11 4.71 10.84
C THR A 2 -6.14 3.75 10.25
N GLU A 3 -7.27 4.28 9.82
CA GLU A 3 -8.32 3.52 9.13
C GLU A 3 -8.58 4.14 7.76
N ILE A 4 -8.62 3.30 6.73
CA ILE A 4 -8.85 3.69 5.35
C ILE A 4 -9.90 2.77 4.77
N ASP A 5 -10.94 3.34 4.18
CA ASP A 5 -12.02 2.64 3.50
C ASP A 5 -12.11 3.23 2.08
N GLY A 6 -12.07 2.39 1.05
CA GLY A 6 -12.08 2.90 -0.32
C GLY A 6 -11.94 1.84 -1.41
N LEU A 7 -12.01 2.29 -2.66
CA LEU A 7 -11.85 1.45 -3.85
C LEU A 7 -10.38 1.29 -4.18
N ILE A 8 -9.93 0.05 -4.27
CA ILE A 8 -8.58 -0.27 -4.71
C ILE A 8 -8.48 -0.26 -6.24
N THR A 9 -7.47 0.43 -6.75
CA THR A 9 -7.20 0.51 -8.19
C THR A 9 -5.71 0.41 -8.44
N VAL A 10 -5.31 -0.26 -9.52
CA VAL A 10 -3.91 -0.33 -9.96
C VAL A 10 -3.72 0.69 -11.08
N LYS A 11 -2.78 1.62 -10.88
CA LYS A 11 -2.39 2.59 -11.91
C LYS A 11 -1.07 2.18 -12.53
N ASN A 12 -1.11 1.95 -13.84
CA ASN A 12 0.09 1.75 -14.65
C ASN A 12 0.72 3.10 -14.99
N HIS A 13 1.87 3.38 -14.40
CA HIS A 13 2.78 4.43 -14.85
C HIS A 13 3.95 3.78 -15.60
N ILE A 14 4.64 4.53 -16.45
CA ILE A 14 5.69 4.01 -17.34
C ILE A 14 6.71 3.18 -16.53
N GLY A 15 6.60 1.85 -16.62
CA GLY A 15 7.47 0.89 -15.92
C GLY A 15 7.15 0.63 -14.43
N SER A 16 6.01 1.07 -13.89
CA SER A 16 5.66 0.86 -12.48
C SER A 16 4.14 0.76 -12.24
N GLU A 17 3.74 -0.21 -11.42
CA GLU A 17 2.36 -0.38 -10.95
C GLU A 17 2.19 0.28 -9.59
N ILE A 18 1.29 1.27 -9.50
CA ILE A 18 1.00 1.96 -8.25
C ILE A 18 -0.38 1.53 -7.77
N LEU A 19 -0.39 0.89 -6.61
CA LEU A 19 -1.63 0.59 -5.91
C LEU A 19 -2.19 1.85 -5.24
N THR A 20 -3.44 2.18 -5.52
CA THR A 20 -4.10 3.36 -4.94
C THR A 20 -5.43 2.99 -4.30
N ILE A 21 -5.78 3.70 -3.22
CA ILE A 21 -7.11 3.69 -2.62
C ILE A 21 -7.74 5.06 -2.84
N ASP A 22 -8.88 5.09 -3.53
CA ASP A 22 -9.57 6.32 -3.95
C ASP A 22 -8.62 7.32 -4.63
N GLY A 23 -7.71 6.81 -5.46
CA GLY A 23 -6.75 7.60 -6.23
C GLY A 23 -5.51 8.05 -5.46
N ARG A 24 -5.38 7.74 -4.18
CA ARG A 24 -4.18 8.05 -3.37
C ARG A 24 -3.25 6.83 -3.26
N PRO A 25 -1.93 6.97 -3.50
CA PRO A 25 -0.98 5.85 -3.40
C PRO A 25 -0.96 5.25 -2.00
N LEU A 26 -1.09 3.91 -1.92
CA LEU A 26 -1.19 3.23 -0.64
C LEU A 26 0.05 3.43 0.24
N SER A 27 1.26 3.18 -0.30
CA SER A 27 2.49 3.34 0.48
C SER A 27 2.69 4.76 1.00
N LYS A 28 2.17 5.78 0.31
CA LYS A 28 2.17 7.18 0.79
C LYS A 28 1.25 7.37 1.98
N MET A 29 0.11 6.68 2.02
CA MET A 29 -0.85 6.76 3.13
C MET A 29 -0.34 6.07 4.40
N PHE A 30 0.59 5.12 4.26
CA PHE A 30 1.18 4.34 5.36
C PHE A 30 2.64 4.71 5.67
N SER A 31 3.18 5.78 5.08
CA SER A 31 4.59 6.16 5.24
C SER A 31 4.99 6.40 6.70
N ASP A 32 4.06 6.87 7.52
CA ASP A 32 4.28 7.14 8.94
C ASP A 32 4.48 5.87 9.79
N PHE A 33 4.22 4.69 9.22
CA PHE A 33 4.46 3.40 9.86
C PHE A 33 5.82 2.79 9.52
N ASN A 34 6.59 3.38 8.61
CA ASN A 34 7.89 2.84 8.23
C ASN A 34 8.82 2.70 9.46
N GLY A 35 9.39 1.50 9.64
CA GLY A 35 10.25 1.13 10.75
C GLY A 35 9.52 0.89 12.09
N LYS A 36 8.18 0.84 12.10
CA LYS A 36 7.40 0.60 13.32
C LYS A 36 6.80 -0.80 13.31
N THR A 37 6.75 -1.42 14.48
CA THR A 37 5.94 -2.63 14.68
C THR A 37 4.47 -2.25 14.68
N ILE A 38 3.71 -2.82 13.74
CA ILE A 38 2.29 -2.57 13.57
C ILE A 38 1.51 -3.87 13.46
N THR A 39 0.21 -3.76 13.68
CA THR A 39 -0.77 -4.72 13.19
C THR A 39 -1.58 -4.06 12.09
N LEU A 40 -1.62 -4.66 10.90
CA LEU A 40 -2.46 -4.26 9.77
C LEU A 40 -3.58 -5.28 9.55
N HIS A 41 -4.82 -4.83 9.62
CA HIS A 41 -5.99 -5.60 9.25
C HIS A 41 -6.48 -5.21 7.85
N ILE A 42 -6.71 -6.19 7.00
CA ILE A 42 -7.27 -6.04 5.66
C ILE A 42 -8.63 -6.74 5.65
N ASP A 43 -9.70 -5.96 5.44
CA ASP A 43 -11.06 -6.47 5.30
C ASP A 43 -11.64 -6.09 3.93
N CYS A 44 -12.03 -7.09 3.17
CA CYS A 44 -12.68 -6.97 1.87
C CYS A 44 -14.01 -7.76 1.88
N GLY A 45 -14.75 -7.69 3.00
CA GLY A 45 -16.01 -8.38 3.18
C GLY A 45 -15.83 -9.90 3.16
N SER A 46 -16.63 -10.61 2.37
CA SER A 46 -16.54 -12.08 2.29
C SER A 46 -15.36 -12.60 1.46
N VAL A 47 -14.59 -11.72 0.79
CA VAL A 47 -13.49 -12.11 -0.11
C VAL A 47 -12.20 -12.36 0.65
N LEU A 48 -11.87 -11.46 1.58
CA LEU A 48 -10.63 -11.52 2.35
C LEU A 48 -10.83 -10.83 3.70
N SER A 49 -10.40 -11.50 4.76
CA SER A 49 -10.19 -10.89 6.07
C SER A 49 -8.89 -11.47 6.62
N LYS A 50 -7.83 -10.67 6.64
CA LYS A 50 -6.48 -11.11 7.06
C LYS A 50 -5.82 -10.01 7.89
N ALA A 51 -5.11 -10.43 8.93
CA ALA A 51 -4.26 -9.56 9.73
C ALA A 51 -2.79 -9.92 9.50
N PHE A 52 -1.94 -8.90 9.47
CA PHE A 52 -0.49 -8.98 9.41
C PHE A 52 0.07 -8.25 10.62
N LYS A 53 1.12 -8.78 11.22
CA LYS A 53 1.76 -8.18 12.39
C LYS A 53 3.26 -8.25 12.26
N GLY A 54 3.91 -7.13 12.54
CA GLY A 54 5.36 -7.03 12.58
C GLY A 54 5.86 -5.66 12.15
N THR A 55 7.13 -5.57 11.84
CA THR A 55 7.81 -4.34 11.46
C THR A 55 7.43 -3.95 10.03
N ALA A 56 6.83 -2.77 9.87
CA ALA A 56 6.44 -2.27 8.56
C ALA A 56 7.64 -1.63 7.85
N GLU A 57 7.89 -2.05 6.61
CA GLU A 57 8.82 -1.41 5.69
C GLU A 57 8.01 -0.76 4.58
N VAL A 58 7.85 0.56 4.68
CA VAL A 58 7.01 1.35 3.77
C VAL A 58 7.88 2.38 3.07
N PHE A 59 7.94 2.29 1.75
CA PHE A 59 8.67 3.24 0.92
C PHE A 59 7.76 3.80 -0.17
N TYR A 60 7.82 5.12 -0.37
CA TYR A 60 7.14 5.78 -1.48
C TYR A 60 8.00 6.92 -2.02
N PHE A 61 8.23 6.92 -3.33
CA PHE A 61 8.90 7.99 -4.05
C PHE A 61 8.11 8.33 -5.31
N GLU A 62 7.95 9.62 -5.56
CA GLU A 62 7.37 10.20 -6.77
C GLU A 62 8.24 11.39 -7.16
N GLY A 63 8.84 11.35 -8.35
CA GLY A 63 9.69 12.45 -8.79
C GLY A 63 10.26 12.26 -10.19
N THR A 64 10.88 13.32 -10.68
CA THR A 64 11.65 13.31 -11.92
C THR A 64 13.11 13.00 -11.62
N GLN A 65 13.80 12.30 -12.52
CA GLN A 65 15.25 12.13 -12.45
C GLN A 65 15.90 12.95 -13.56
N GLU A 66 16.98 13.67 -13.24
CA GLU A 66 17.65 14.64 -14.13
C GLU A 66 18.02 14.05 -15.52
N PHE A 67 18.31 12.74 -15.57
CA PHE A 67 18.76 12.04 -16.78
C PHE A 67 17.69 11.12 -17.42
N HIS A 68 16.44 11.10 -16.92
CA HIS A 68 15.37 10.28 -17.47
C HIS A 68 14.10 11.10 -17.73
N ARG A 69 13.52 10.97 -18.92
CA ARG A 69 12.22 11.60 -19.24
C ARG A 69 11.08 10.86 -18.54
N GLY A 70 10.27 11.59 -17.77
CA GLY A 70 9.05 11.10 -17.12
C GLY A 70 9.12 11.08 -15.58
N THR A 71 7.96 10.97 -14.94
CA THR A 71 7.86 10.77 -13.48
C THR A 71 8.15 9.30 -13.17
N LYS A 72 9.15 9.04 -12.32
CA LYS A 72 9.39 7.72 -11.75
C LYS A 72 8.62 7.57 -10.46
N TYR A 73 8.13 6.36 -10.24
CA TYR A 73 7.45 5.96 -9.03
C TYR A 73 8.15 4.75 -8.44
N VAL A 74 8.32 4.75 -7.12
CA VAL A 74 8.75 3.57 -6.38
C VAL A 74 7.82 3.44 -5.19
N ASN A 75 7.25 2.26 -5.00
CA ASN A 75 6.41 1.96 -3.85
C ASN A 75 6.72 0.56 -3.35
N ALA A 76 6.86 0.44 -2.03
CA ALA A 76 6.99 -0.81 -1.33
C ALA A 76 6.15 -0.75 -0.07
N PHE A 77 5.56 -1.87 0.32
CA PHE A 77 4.89 -2.02 1.60
C PHE A 77 5.01 -3.48 2.05
N PHE A 78 5.95 -3.73 2.94
CA PHE A 78 6.13 -5.01 3.60
C PHE A 78 5.75 -4.91 5.08
N ILE A 79 5.30 -6.02 5.64
CA ILE A 79 5.25 -6.21 7.09
C ILE A 79 6.01 -7.50 7.36
N GLU A 80 7.17 -7.38 8.00
CA GLU A 80 8.21 -8.42 7.97
C GLU A 80 8.51 -8.79 6.50
N ASP A 81 8.29 -10.05 6.11
CA ASP A 81 8.55 -10.56 4.75
C ASP A 81 7.28 -10.64 3.87
N ASP A 82 6.10 -10.29 4.39
CA ASP A 82 4.85 -10.32 3.61
C ASP A 82 4.72 -9.07 2.73
N ASP A 83 4.69 -9.24 1.41
CA ASP A 83 4.39 -8.17 0.44
C ASP A 83 2.90 -7.83 0.46
N ILE A 84 2.57 -6.74 1.16
CA ILE A 84 1.19 -6.28 1.31
C ILE A 84 0.62 -5.81 -0.04
N LEU A 85 1.44 -5.25 -0.93
CA LEU A 85 0.99 -4.80 -2.24
C LEU A 85 0.56 -5.99 -3.12
N GLU A 86 1.30 -7.09 -3.08
CA GLU A 86 0.96 -8.30 -3.83
C GLU A 86 -0.40 -8.90 -3.39
N HIS A 87 -0.68 -8.87 -2.09
CA HIS A 87 -1.97 -9.29 -1.56
C HIS A 87 -3.12 -8.40 -2.05
N LEU A 88 -2.89 -7.10 -2.11
CA LEU A 88 -3.90 -6.10 -2.43
C LEU A 88 -4.15 -5.96 -3.94
N ILE A 89 -3.13 -6.16 -4.78
CA ILE A 89 -3.26 -6.16 -6.25
C ILE A 89 -4.35 -7.14 -6.72
N LYS A 90 -4.42 -8.31 -6.09
CA LYS A 90 -5.41 -9.37 -6.40
C LYS A 90 -6.87 -8.93 -6.12
N LEU A 91 -7.06 -7.82 -5.42
CA LEU A 91 -8.36 -7.26 -5.06
C LEU A 91 -8.75 -6.06 -5.92
N GLU A 92 -8.05 -5.75 -7.02
CA GLU A 92 -8.36 -4.62 -7.90
C GLU A 92 -9.86 -4.50 -8.22
N GLY A 93 -10.39 -3.28 -8.11
CA GLY A 93 -11.80 -2.99 -8.36
C GLY A 93 -12.73 -3.35 -7.20
N LYS A 94 -12.20 -3.80 -6.05
CA LYS A 94 -12.98 -4.05 -4.83
C LYS A 94 -12.88 -2.89 -3.85
N LYS A 95 -13.93 -2.74 -3.06
CA LYS A 95 -13.92 -1.86 -1.89
C LYS A 95 -13.35 -2.64 -0.72
N LEU A 96 -12.41 -2.05 0.00
CA LEU A 96 -11.77 -2.65 1.16
C LEU A 96 -11.61 -1.64 2.29
N ARG A 97 -11.43 -2.18 3.49
CA ARG A 97 -11.08 -1.44 4.70
C ARG A 97 -9.72 -1.93 5.20
N LEU A 98 -8.82 -0.99 5.39
CA LEU A 98 -7.53 -1.20 6.03
C LEU A 98 -7.54 -0.53 7.40
N THR A 99 -7.03 -1.23 8.41
CA THR A 99 -6.89 -0.68 9.75
C THR A 99 -5.49 -1.01 10.27
N ALA A 100 -4.68 0.02 10.54
CA ALA A 100 -3.35 -0.14 11.11
C ALA A 100 -3.22 0.53 12.48
N SER A 101 -2.57 -0.16 13.41
CA SER A 101 -2.22 0.34 14.73
C SER A 101 -0.77 0.01 15.05
N ILE A 102 -0.08 0.95 15.69
CA ILE A 102 1.23 0.71 16.30
C ILE A 102 1.00 -0.15 17.54
N ASP A 103 1.82 -1.18 17.70
CA ASP A 103 1.88 -2.01 18.91
C ASP A 103 2.56 -1.28 20.08
#